data_AF-A0A378B7T7-F1
#
_entry.id   AF-A0A378B7T7-F1
#
_cell.length_a   1.000
_cell.length_b   1.000
_cell.length_c   1.000
_cell.angle_alpha   90.00
_cell.angle_beta   90.00
_cell.angle_gamma   90.00
#
_symmetry.space_group_name_H-M   'P 1'
#
loop_
_entity.id
_entity.type
_entity.pdbx_description
1 polymer ?
#
loop_
_entity_poly.entity_id
_entity_poly.type
_entity_poly.pdbx_seq_one_letter_code
_entity_poly.pdbx_strand_id
1 'polypeptide(L)' 'MSPPETWWWRLSPGRTPTKRPVPSFMLKDSPCFIGLKKNEPALKAKVDTLIEQGIKDGTLNGLSEKWLKAPLPASLGA' A
#
# COMPACT_ATOMS: atom_id res chain seq x y z
N MET A 1 23.05 -32.64 37.87
CA MET A 1 21.64 -32.29 38.06
C MET A 1 21.15 -31.66 36.75
N SER A 2 20.65 -32.48 35.82
CA SER A 2 20.21 -32.02 34.48
C SER A 2 18.76 -31.55 34.53
N PRO A 3 18.40 -30.39 33.94
CA PRO A 3 17.00 -29.96 33.92
C PRO A 3 16.16 -30.80 32.93
N PRO A 4 14.86 -31.04 33.25
CA PRO A 4 13.95 -31.88 32.48
C PRO A 4 13.45 -31.24 31.18
N GLU A 5 13.10 -32.10 30.23
CA GLU A 5 12.81 -31.89 28.80
C GLU A 5 11.54 -31.07 28.47
N THR A 6 11.35 -29.90 29.08
CA THR A 6 10.13 -29.10 28.88
C THR A 6 10.38 -27.64 28.51
N TRP A 7 11.39 -27.34 27.67
CA TRP A 7 11.66 -25.96 27.21
C TRP A 7 12.01 -25.80 25.72
N TRP A 8 11.82 -26.83 24.89
CA TRP A 8 12.29 -26.82 23.49
C TRP A 8 11.56 -25.80 22.58
N TRP A 9 10.30 -25.46 22.86
CA TRP A 9 9.50 -24.55 22.02
C TRP A 9 9.62 -23.07 22.44
N ARG A 10 10.26 -22.74 23.59
CA ARG A 10 10.35 -21.36 24.10
C ARG A 10 11.54 -20.56 23.55
N LEU A 11 12.47 -21.23 22.86
CA LEU A 11 13.73 -20.62 22.40
C LEU A 11 13.99 -20.81 20.91
N SER A 12 12.96 -20.97 20.08
CA SER A 12 13.13 -20.67 18.66
C SER A 12 12.99 -19.16 18.50
N PRO A 13 14.08 -18.37 18.33
CA PRO A 13 13.91 -17.02 17.83
C PRO A 13 13.36 -17.22 16.43
N GLY A 14 12.06 -16.97 16.27
CA GLY A 14 11.39 -17.00 14.98
C GLY A 14 12.29 -16.25 14.00
N ARG A 15 12.62 -16.88 12.88
CA ARG A 15 13.58 -16.38 11.88
C ARG A 15 13.11 -15.01 11.40
N THR A 16 13.45 -13.95 12.11
CA THR A 16 13.28 -12.58 11.63
C THR A 16 14.43 -12.38 10.65
N PRO A 17 14.18 -12.31 9.33
CA PRO A 17 15.25 -12.12 8.38
C PRO A 17 16.00 -10.83 8.74
N THR A 18 17.31 -10.94 8.96
CA THR A 18 18.22 -9.82 9.28
C THR A 18 18.23 -8.75 8.17
N LYS A 19 17.86 -9.13 6.95
CA LYS A 19 17.59 -8.22 5.84
C LYS A 19 16.09 -8.00 5.69
N ARG A 20 15.67 -6.77 5.95
CA ARG A 20 14.31 -6.31 5.63
C ARG A 20 14.11 -6.40 4.11
N PRO A 21 12.98 -6.93 3.62
CA PRO A 21 12.65 -6.87 2.20
C PRO A 21 12.70 -5.40 1.75
N VAL A 22 13.60 -5.10 0.82
CA VAL A 22 13.66 -3.80 0.15
C VAL A 22 12.94 -3.93 -1.19
N PRO A 23 12.17 -2.91 -1.62
CA PRO A 23 11.49 -2.95 -2.90
C PRO A 23 12.52 -3.15 -4.03
N SER A 24 12.40 -4.28 -4.70
CA SER A 24 13.19 -4.60 -5.88
C SER A 24 12.68 -3.74 -7.03
N PHE A 25 13.60 -3.01 -7.66
CA PHE A 25 13.43 -2.12 -8.81
C PHE A 25 12.08 -2.27 -9.57
N MET A 26 11.33 -1.18 -9.68
CA MET A 26 10.03 -1.17 -10.37
C MET A 26 10.21 -1.49 -11.85
N LEU A 27 9.75 -2.66 -12.29
CA LEU A 27 9.90 -3.12 -13.68
C LEU A 27 8.85 -2.50 -14.62
N LYS A 28 7.65 -2.21 -14.12
CA LYS A 28 6.52 -1.65 -14.87
C LYS A 28 5.62 -0.84 -13.95
N ASP A 29 5.41 0.42 -14.29
CA ASP A 29 4.33 1.25 -13.73
C ASP A 29 3.03 0.92 -14.48
N SER A 30 2.12 0.21 -13.83
CA SER A 30 0.77 -0.01 -14.33
C SER A 30 -0.16 1.01 -13.67
N PRO A 31 -0.50 2.14 -14.32
CA PRO A 31 -1.41 3.11 -13.74
C PRO A 31 -2.80 2.49 -13.52
N CYS A 32 -3.36 2.69 -12.33
CA CYS A 32 -4.67 2.18 -11.94
C CYS A 32 -5.73 3.27 -12.16
N PHE A 33 -6.67 3.03 -13.08
CA PHE A 33 -7.74 3.95 -13.40
C PHE A 33 -9.10 3.44 -12.91
N ILE A 34 -10.02 4.38 -12.63
CA ILE A 34 -11.40 4.05 -12.25
C ILE A 34 -12.21 3.81 -13.53
N GLY A 35 -12.71 2.58 -13.71
CA GLY A 35 -13.61 2.25 -14.79
C GLY A 35 -14.99 2.90 -14.62
N LEU A 36 -15.44 3.65 -15.63
CA LEU A 36 -16.77 4.25 -15.66
C LEU A 36 -17.57 3.72 -16.86
N LYS A 37 -18.90 3.75 -16.76
CA LYS A 37 -19.79 3.42 -17.88
C LYS A 37 -19.58 4.45 -19.00
N LYS A 38 -19.60 4.00 -20.26
CA LYS A 38 -19.52 4.90 -21.42
C LYS A 38 -20.67 5.93 -21.39
N ASN A 39 -20.36 7.17 -21.76
CA ASN A 39 -21.29 8.30 -21.86
C ASN A 39 -21.86 8.84 -20.54
N GLU A 40 -21.10 8.81 -19.45
CA GLU A 40 -21.49 9.41 -18.16
C GLU A 40 -20.61 10.62 -17.78
N PRO A 41 -20.71 11.76 -18.52
CA PRO A 41 -19.81 12.91 -18.32
C PRO A 41 -20.03 13.60 -16.96
N ALA A 42 -21.27 13.64 -16.47
CA ALA A 42 -21.58 14.23 -15.17
C ALA A 42 -20.99 13.40 -14.02
N LEU A 43 -21.00 12.07 -14.13
CA LEU A 43 -20.39 11.19 -13.15
C LEU A 43 -18.87 11.32 -13.18
N LYS A 44 -18.27 11.32 -14.37
CA LYS A 44 -16.83 11.52 -14.54
C LYS A 44 -16.39 12.83 -13.89
N ALA A 45 -17.06 13.94 -14.18
CA ALA A 45 -16.71 15.25 -13.61
C ALA A 45 -16.76 15.27 -12.08
N LYS A 46 -17.78 14.65 -11.48
CA LYS A 46 -17.89 14.53 -10.02
C LYS A 46 -16.77 13.67 -9.43
N VAL A 47 -16.47 12.54 -10.05
CA VAL A 47 -15.40 11.64 -9.61
C VAL A 47 -14.04 12.36 -9.69
N ASP A 48 -13.75 13.01 -10.81
CA ASP A 48 -12.52 13.78 -11.00
C ASP A 48 -12.38 14.88 -9.93
N THR A 49 -13.46 15.62 -9.66
CA THR A 49 -13.49 16.66 -8.61
C THR A 49 -13.16 16.10 -7.22
N LEU A 50 -13.74 14.95 -6.86
CA LEU A 50 -13.49 14.30 -5.58
C LEU A 50 -12.06 13.77 -5.47
N ILE A 51 -11.49 13.26 -6.57
CA ILE A 51 -10.10 12.82 -6.61
C ILE A 51 -9.17 14.01 -6.41
N GLU A 52 -9.38 15.12 -7.13
CA GLU A 52 -8.57 16.33 -6.96
C GLU A 52 -8.63 16.87 -5.53
N GLN A 53 -9.82 16.89 -4.93
CA GLN A 53 -9.99 17.29 -3.53
C GLN A 53 -9.23 16.33 -2.60
N GLY A 54 -9.38 15.02 -2.78
CA GLY A 54 -8.72 13.98 -1.99
C GLY A 54 -7.18 13.97 -2.12
N ILE A 55 -6.65 14.46 -3.24
CA ILE A 55 -5.20 14.68 -3.41
C ILE A 55 -4.79 15.95 -2.64
N LYS A 56 -5.52 17.06 -2.82
CA LYS A 56 -5.20 18.36 -2.21
C LYS A 56 -5.30 18.36 -0.69
N ASP A 57 -6.29 17.68 -0.12
CA ASP A 57 -6.52 17.60 1.32
C ASP A 57 -5.70 16.49 2.01
N GLY A 58 -5.01 15.65 1.23
CA GLY A 58 -4.18 14.55 1.74
C GLY A 58 -4.97 13.30 2.14
N THR A 59 -6.29 13.25 1.96
CA THR A 59 -7.13 12.08 2.25
C THR A 59 -6.65 10.84 1.53
N LEU A 60 -6.34 10.95 0.23
CA LEU A 60 -5.84 9.82 -0.56
C LEU A 60 -4.44 9.38 -0.13
N ASN A 61 -3.59 10.32 0.31
CA ASN A 61 -2.30 9.97 0.88
C ASN A 61 -2.46 9.19 2.21
N GLY A 62 -3.35 9.65 3.09
CA GLY A 62 -3.65 8.94 4.34
C GLY A 62 -4.21 7.53 4.09
N LEU A 63 -5.05 7.35 3.07
CA LEU A 63 -5.53 6.03 2.66
C LEU A 63 -4.40 5.14 2.13
N SER A 64 -3.49 5.69 1.31
CA SER A 64 -2.31 4.98 0.80
C SER A 64 -1.41 4.52 1.95
N GLU A 65 -1.11 5.39 2.91
CA GLU A 65 -0.30 5.05 4.07
C GLU A 65 -0.99 4.02 4.98
N LYS A 66 -2.31 4.13 5.15
CA LYS A 66 -3.07 3.18 5.98
C LYS A 66 -3.03 1.77 5.42
N TRP A 67 -3.31 1.61 4.13
CA TRP A 67 -3.52 0.31 3.49
C TRP A 67 -2.30 -0.23 2.75
N LEU A 68 -1.57 0.62 2.04
CA LEU A 68 -0.41 0.26 1.23
C LEU A 68 0.92 0.49 1.94
N LYS A 69 0.92 1.15 3.11
CA LYS A 69 2.13 1.51 3.88
C LYS A 69 3.15 2.30 3.07
N ALA A 70 2.69 3.01 2.05
CA ALA A 70 3.49 3.84 1.17
C ALA A 70 2.75 5.17 0.93
N PRO A 71 3.47 6.28 0.79
CA PRO A 71 2.85 7.54 0.39
C PRO A 71 2.33 7.44 -1.04
N LEU A 72 1.36 8.29 -1.34
CA LEU A 72 0.81 8.43 -2.67
C LEU A 72 1.93 8.88 -3.64
N PRO A 73 2.15 8.20 -4.78
CA PRO A 73 3.22 8.58 -5.69
C PRO A 73 2.93 9.95 -6.33
N ALA A 74 3.96 10.79 -6.46
CA ALA A 74 3.81 12.14 -7.03
C ALA A 74 3.41 12.14 -8.52
N SER A 75 3.57 11.01 -9.21
CA SER A 75 3.29 10.81 -10.64
C SER A 75 1.95 10.14 -10.92
N LEU A 76 0.96 10.24 -10.02
CA LEU A 76 -0.38 9.70 -10.27
C LEU A 76 -1.06 10.38 -11.46
N GLY A 77 -1.23 9.64 -12.56
CA GLY A 77 -1.96 10.08 -13.75
C GLY A 77 -1.11 10.71 -14.85
N ALA A 78 0.23 10.58 -14.79
CA ALA A 78 1.13 10.89 -15.88
C ALA A 78 1.02 9.90 -17.05
#